data_AF-Q6N401-F1
#
_entry.id   AF-Q6N401-F1
#
_cell.length_a   1.000
_cell.length_b   1.000
_cell.length_c   1.000
_cell.angle_alpha   90.00
_cell.angle_beta   90.00
_cell.angle_gamma   90.00
#
_symmetry.space_group_name_H-M   'P 1'
#
loop_
_entity.id
_entity.type
_entity.pdbx_description
1 polymer ?
#
loop_
_entity_poly.entity_id
_entity_poly.type
_entity_poly.pdbx_seq_one_letter_code
_entity_poly.pdbx_strand_id
1 'polypeptide(L)' 'MSEDNRYRDQAAQQEFLLGAERFEKISAVEGIILSDEMRRRADEARRLGLSAEQRIERIKEVYRKG' A
#
# COMPACT_ATOMS: atom_id res chain seq x y z
N MET A 1 -22.75 30.70 -14.45
CA MET A 1 -22.11 29.81 -13.46
C MET A 1 -21.53 28.65 -14.25
N SER A 2 -20.21 28.62 -14.43
CA SER A 2 -19.53 27.78 -15.42
C SER A 2 -19.37 26.33 -14.94
N GLU A 3 -19.60 25.41 -15.87
CA GLU A 3 -19.57 23.94 -15.71
C GLU A 3 -18.27 23.36 -15.18
N ASP A 4 -17.17 24.12 -15.22
CA ASP A 4 -15.84 23.72 -14.77
C ASP A 4 -15.77 23.33 -13.29
N ASN A 5 -16.64 23.88 -12.44
CA ASN A 5 -16.58 23.56 -11.01
C ASN A 5 -17.15 22.16 -10.70
N ARG A 6 -18.02 21.61 -11.58
CA ARG A 6 -18.65 20.29 -11.36
C ARG A 6 -17.70 19.12 -11.63
N TYR A 7 -16.66 19.33 -12.44
CA TYR A 7 -15.63 18.31 -12.69
C TYR A 7 -14.60 18.21 -11.56
N ARG A 8 -14.33 19.32 -10.86
CA ARG A 8 -13.34 19.37 -9.78
C ARG A 8 -13.81 18.63 -8.53
N ASP A 9 -15.11 18.70 -8.25
CA ASP A 9 -15.72 18.03 -7.08
C ASP A 9 -15.93 16.52 -7.30
N GLN A 10 -16.06 16.03 -8.54
CA GLN A 10 -16.13 14.59 -8.85
C GLN A 10 -14.77 13.89 -8.80
N ALA A 11 -13.66 14.60 -8.97
CA ALA A 11 -12.31 14.05 -8.86
C ALA A 11 -11.86 13.86 -7.39
N ALA A 12 -12.57 14.47 -6.42
CA ALA A 12 -12.19 14.45 -5.01
C ALA A 12 -12.45 13.11 -4.29
N GLN A 13 -13.09 12.14 -4.94
CA GLN A 13 -13.45 10.84 -4.34
C GLN A 13 -12.88 9.62 -5.09
N GLN A 14 -11.88 9.81 -5.97
CA GLN A 14 -11.13 8.68 -6.50
C GLN A 14 -9.98 8.36 -5.54
N GLU A 15 -10.13 7.31 -4.74
CA GLU A 15 -9.02 6.74 -3.97
C GLU A 15 -7.87 6.41 -4.93
N PHE A 16 -6.76 7.13 -4.77
CA PHE A 16 -5.58 6.91 -5.59
C PHE A 16 -4.82 5.69 -5.08
N LEU A 17 -5.04 4.53 -5.73
CA LEU A 17 -4.29 3.31 -5.44
C LEU A 17 -2.88 3.41 -6.02
N LEU A 18 -1.89 3.61 -5.15
CA LEU A 18 -0.49 3.45 -5.51
C LEU A 18 -0.14 1.96 -5.65
N GLY A 19 0.33 1.57 -6.83
CA GLY A 19 0.99 0.28 -7.01
C GLY A 19 2.26 0.20 -6.14
N ALA A 20 2.60 -1.02 -5.71
CA ALA A 20 3.70 -1.28 -4.76
C ALA A 20 5.05 -0.67 -5.19
N GLU A 21 5.35 -0.67 -6.49
CA GLU A 21 6.60 -0.09 -7.01
C GLU A 21 6.67 1.43 -6.82
N ARG A 22 5.56 2.14 -7.04
CA ARG A 22 5.50 3.60 -6.83
C ARG A 22 5.51 3.92 -5.34
N PHE A 23 4.85 3.11 -4.53
CA PHE A 23 4.90 3.23 -3.08
C PHE A 23 6.35 3.08 -2.58
N GLU A 24 7.10 2.06 -3.04
CA GLU A 24 8.51 1.87 -2.65
C GLU A 24 9.39 3.07 -3.02
N LYS A 25 9.21 3.67 -4.20
CA LYS A 25 9.95 4.87 -4.61
C LYS A 25 9.69 6.06 -3.69
N ILE A 26 8.43 6.29 -3.29
CA ILE A 26 8.07 7.38 -2.37
C ILE A 26 8.59 7.07 -0.96
N SER A 27 8.37 5.85 -0.47
CA SER A 27 8.83 5.41 0.86
C SER A 27 10.35 5.53 1.02
N ALA A 28 11.13 5.25 -0.03
CA ALA A 28 12.57 5.40 0.01
C ALA A 28 13.02 6.87 0.18
N VAL A 29 12.30 7.83 -0.42
CA VAL A 29 12.57 9.27 -0.22
C VAL A 29 12.35 9.66 1.24
N GLU A 30 11.33 9.09 1.88
CA GLU A 30 11.00 9.29 3.29
C GLU A 30 11.84 8.41 4.25
N GLY A 31 12.83 7.65 3.74
CA GLY A 31 13.67 6.75 4.54
C GLY A 31 12.98 5.49 5.05
N ILE A 32 11.75 5.20 4.60
CA ILE A 32 10.99 4.00 4.93
C ILE A 32 11.43 2.88 4.00
N ILE A 33 12.31 2.01 4.50
CA ILE A 33 12.86 0.88 3.75
C ILE A 33 12.45 -0.42 4.42
N LEU A 34 12.02 -1.40 3.63
CA LEU A 34 11.74 -2.75 4.14
C LEU A 34 13.05 -3.42 4.57
N SER A 35 13.08 -3.94 5.80
CA SER A 35 14.12 -4.86 6.25
C SER A 35 14.09 -6.15 5.42
N ASP A 36 15.19 -6.90 5.43
CA ASP A 36 15.28 -8.17 4.69
C ASP A 36 14.19 -9.15 5.09
N GLU A 37 13.83 -9.18 6.37
CA GLU A 37 12.77 -10.03 6.90
C GLU A 37 11.39 -9.60 6.36
N MET A 38 11.14 -8.29 6.29
CA MET A 38 9.91 -7.74 5.71
C MET A 38 9.82 -8.04 4.20
N ARG A 39 10.94 -7.94 3.46
CA ARG A 39 10.99 -8.31 2.03
C ARG A 39 10.66 -9.78 1.82
N ARG A 40 11.31 -10.68 2.58
CA ARG A 40 11.03 -12.13 2.50
C ARG A 40 9.56 -12.45 2.72
N ARG A 41 8.92 -11.82 3.72
CA ARG A 41 7.47 -12.00 3.96
C ARG A 41 6.61 -11.48 2.82
N ALA A 42 6.99 -10.33 2.22
CA ALA A 42 6.27 -9.78 1.08
C ALA A 42 6.35 -10.71 -0.14
N ASP A 43 7.52 -11.28 -0.42
CA ASP A 43 7.71 -12.24 -1.51
C ASP A 43 6.98 -13.56 -1.25
N GLU A 44 6.99 -14.05 -0.01
CA GLU A 44 6.24 -15.25 0.38
C GLU A 44 4.74 -15.04 0.19
N ALA A 45 4.20 -13.89 0.60
CA ALA A 45 2.80 -13.54 0.40
C ALA A 45 2.42 -13.47 -1.09
N ARG A 46 3.31 -12.93 -1.93
CA ARG A 46 3.11 -12.90 -3.39
C ARG A 46 3.12 -14.32 -3.96
N ARG A 47 4.07 -15.17 -3.53
CA ARG A 47 4.17 -16.57 -3.96
C ARG A 47 2.94 -17.40 -3.57
N LEU A 48 2.37 -17.13 -2.39
CA LEU A 48 1.16 -17.80 -1.89
C LEU A 48 -0.14 -17.22 -2.46
N GLY A 49 -0.07 -16.15 -3.25
CA GLY A 49 -1.26 -15.49 -3.82
C GLY A 49 -2.18 -14.88 -2.77
N LEU A 50 -1.65 -14.41 -1.65
CA LEU A 50 -2.45 -13.85 -0.57
C LEU A 50 -3.16 -12.56 -0.98
N SER A 51 -4.43 -12.44 -0.60
CA SER A 51 -5.18 -11.18 -0.64
C SER A 51 -4.58 -10.12 0.27
N ALA A 52 -5.01 -8.86 0.10
CA ALA A 52 -4.54 -7.76 0.94
C ALA A 52 -4.90 -7.98 2.42
N GLU A 53 -6.11 -8.46 2.69
CA GLU A 53 -6.62 -8.74 4.03
C GLU A 53 -5.79 -9.84 4.70
N GLN A 54 -5.51 -10.93 3.98
CA GLN A 54 -4.66 -12.01 4.49
C GLN A 54 -3.23 -11.54 4.77
N ARG A 55 -2.69 -10.66 3.93
CA ARG A 55 -1.36 -10.06 4.17
C ARG A 55 -1.37 -9.22 5.44
N ILE A 56 -2.39 -8.40 5.65
CA ILE A 56 -2.54 -7.55 6.85
C ILE A 56 -2.63 -8.41 8.11
N GLU A 57 -3.49 -9.44 8.11
CA GLU A 57 -3.63 -10.33 9.26
C GLU A 57 -2.31 -11.03 9.60
N ARG A 58 -1.58 -11.51 8.58
CA ARG A 58 -0.28 -12.16 8.79
C ARG A 58 0.77 -11.22 9.37
N ILE A 59 0.77 -9.95 8.95
CA ILE A 59 1.63 -8.91 9.55
C ILE A 59 1.22 -8.69 11.01
N LYS A 60 -0.08 -8.52 11.29
CA LYS A 60 -0.56 -8.37 12.67
C LYS A 60 -0.13 -9.55 13.54
N GLU A 61 -0.24 -10.78 13.08
CA GLU A 61 0.16 -11.96 13.84
C GLU A 61 1.63 -11.94 14.26
N VAL A 62 2.53 -11.49 13.37
CA VAL A 62 3.97 -11.37 13.64
C VAL A 62 4.22 -10.33 14.74
N TYR A 63 3.56 -9.18 14.69
CA TYR A 63 3.79 -8.07 15.62
C TYR A 63 2.86 -8.07 16.85
N ARG A 64 1.89 -8.97 16.92
CA ARG A 64 0.95 -9.12 18.05
C ARG A 64 1.63 -9.63 19.33
N LYS A 65 2.85 -10.14 19.25
CA LYS A 65 3.67 -10.46 20.44
C LYS A 65 4.68 -9.34 20.69
N GLY A 66 4.21 -8.29 21.34
CA GLY A 66 4.96 -7.20 21.95
C GLY A 66 4.18 -6.69 23.14
#